data_AF-A0A4R6G650-F1
#
_entry.id   AF-A0A4R6G650-F1
#
_cell.length_a   1.000
_cell.length_b   1.000
_cell.length_c   1.000
_cell.angle_alpha   90.00
_cell.angle_beta   90.00
_cell.angle_gamma   90.00
#
_symmetry.space_group_name_H-M   'P 1'
#
loop_
_entity.id
_entity.type
_entity.pdbx_description
1 polymer ?
#
loop_
_entity_poly.entity_id
_entity_poly.type
_entity_poly.pdbx_seq_one_letter_code
_entity_poly.pdbx_strand_id
1 'polypeptide(L)' 'MSRVPDSVYHGYEIFTVIVPIGDGRWSATSEIETNGADGIDISQGFGGPCEGHSVEEARALVLVDTKQKIDDLLAEP' A
#
# COMPACT_ATOMS: atom_id res chain seq x y z
N MET A 1 -16.55 5.52 9.18
CA MET A 1 -15.25 5.87 9.79
C MET A 1 -14.31 6.16 8.64
N SER A 2 -13.79 7.37 8.52
CA SER A 2 -12.87 7.73 7.44
C SER A 2 -11.55 6.98 7.67
N ARG A 3 -11.15 6.11 6.74
CA ARG A 3 -9.80 5.55 6.74
C ARG A 3 -8.86 6.71 6.43
N VAL A 4 -7.81 6.89 7.24
CA VAL A 4 -6.77 7.88 6.95
C VAL A 4 -5.70 7.19 6.11
N PRO A 5 -5.36 7.70 4.92
CA PRO A 5 -4.31 7.12 4.11
C PRO A 5 -2.96 7.26 4.81
N ASP A 6 -2.15 6.24 4.66
CA ASP A 6 -0.77 6.21 5.14
C ASP A 6 0.11 7.17 4.33
N SER A 7 -0.15 7.23 3.03
CA SER A 7 0.55 8.12 2.10
C SER A 7 -0.35 8.41 0.90
N VAL A 8 -0.11 9.55 0.24
CA VAL A 8 -0.79 9.89 -1.03
C VAL A 8 0.29 10.03 -2.10
N TYR A 9 0.13 9.35 -3.23
CA TYR A 9 1.11 9.30 -4.31
C TYR A 9 0.42 9.41 -5.67
N HIS A 10 0.75 10.41 -6.49
CA HIS A 10 0.12 10.68 -7.80
C HIS A 10 -1.42 10.70 -7.81
N GLY A 11 -2.05 11.10 -6.70
CA GLY A 11 -3.52 11.11 -6.55
C GLY A 11 -4.12 9.79 -6.06
N TYR A 12 -3.29 8.76 -5.85
CA TYR A 12 -3.66 7.51 -5.20
C TYR A 12 -3.45 7.62 -3.69
N GLU A 13 -4.49 7.29 -2.93
CA GLU A 13 -4.44 7.18 -1.48
C GLU A 13 -3.99 5.76 -1.11
N ILE A 14 -2.83 5.64 -0.48
CA ILE A 14 -2.21 4.37 -0.10
C ILE A 14 -2.55 4.08 1.36
N PHE A 15 -3.20 2.95 1.62
CA PHE A 15 -3.51 2.43 2.94
C PHE A 15 -2.62 1.21 3.21
N THR A 16 -1.85 1.23 4.30
CA THR A 16 -1.06 0.05 4.68
C THR A 16 -1.77 -0.75 5.76
N VAL A 17 -1.80 -2.07 5.59
CA VAL A 17 -2.33 -3.02 6.56
C VAL A 17 -1.17 -3.86 7.05
N ILE A 18 -0.86 -3.76 8.34
CA ILE A 18 0.28 -4.44 8.94
C ILE A 18 -0.25 -5.42 9.97
N VAL A 19 0.09 -6.70 9.80
CA VAL A 19 -0.34 -7.79 10.66
C VAL A 19 0.86 -8.59 11.17
N PRO A 20 0.87 -9.02 12.44
CA PRO A 20 1.92 -9.89 12.95
C PRO A 20 1.74 -11.30 12.36
N ILE A 21 2.81 -11.88 11.82
CA ILE A 21 2.78 -13.21 11.16
C ILE A 21 3.47 -14.32 11.95
N GLY A 22 4.03 -14.00 13.13
CA GLY A 22 4.78 -14.93 13.97
C GLY A 22 6.29 -14.68 13.91
N ASP A 23 7.07 -15.33 14.78
CA ASP A 23 8.54 -15.20 14.87
C ASP A 23 9.08 -13.77 15.05
N GLY A 24 8.29 -12.87 15.63
CA GLY A 24 8.66 -11.44 15.73
C GLY A 24 8.67 -10.71 14.38
N ARG A 25 8.06 -11.29 13.35
CA ARG A 25 7.92 -10.69 12.02
C ARG A 25 6.54 -10.09 11.81
N TRP A 26 6.52 -9.08 10.96
CA TRP A 26 5.34 -8.32 10.56
C TRP A 26 5.19 -8.42 9.05
N SER A 27 3.98 -8.72 8.59
CA SER A 27 3.62 -8.65 7.18
C SER A 27 2.84 -7.37 6.95
N ALA A 28 3.28 -6.60 5.96
CA ALA A 28 2.59 -5.41 5.51
C ALA A 28 2.07 -5.64 4.10
N THR A 29 0.77 -5.38 3.91
CA THR A 29 0.13 -5.25 2.61
C THR A 29 -0.34 -3.82 2.43
N SER A 30 -0.59 -3.43 1.19
CA SER A 30 -1.11 -2.11 0.88
C SER A 30 -2.34 -2.21 0.00
N GLU A 31 -3.18 -1.21 0.12
CA GLU A 31 -4.37 -1.01 -0.69
C GLU A 31 -4.27 0.42 -1.24
N ILE A 32 -4.67 0.62 -2.49
CA ILE A 32 -4.72 1.95 -3.09
C ILE A 32 -6.17 2.32 -3.41
N GLU A 33 -6.52 3.59 -3.24
CA GLU A 33 -7.81 4.16 -3.62
C GLU A 33 -7.57 5.38 -4.54
N THR A 34 -8.29 5.45 -5.66
CA THR A 34 -8.27 6.60 -6.57
C THR A 34 -9.42 7.55 -6.26
N ASN A 35 -9.11 8.78 -5.86
CA ASN A 35 -10.11 9.83 -5.71
C ASN A 35 -10.26 10.62 -7.04
N GLY A 36 -11.13 10.11 -7.93
CA GLY A 36 -11.52 10.72 -9.22
C GLY A 36 -10.82 10.06 -10.42
N ALA A 37 -11.49 9.48 -11.42
CA ALA A 37 -12.62 10.04 -12.18
C ALA A 37 -13.72 9.04 -12.60
N ASP A 38 -13.68 7.76 -12.19
CA ASP A 38 -14.65 6.75 -12.70
C ASP A 38 -15.12 5.71 -11.66
N GLY A 39 -15.18 6.12 -10.39
CA GLY A 39 -15.63 5.25 -9.30
C GLY A 39 -14.51 4.86 -8.36
N ILE A 40 -14.89 4.61 -7.11
CA ILE A 40 -14.01 4.21 -6.02
C ILE A 40 -13.53 2.79 -6.33
N ASP A 41 -12.38 2.64 -6.99
CA ASP A 41 -11.73 1.34 -7.13
C ASP A 41 -10.68 1.22 -6.03
N ILE A 42 -11.03 0.49 -4.98
CA ILE A 42 -10.09 0.12 -3.92
C ILE A 42 -9.42 -1.17 -4.37
N SER A 43 -8.18 -1.08 -4.82
CA SER A 43 -7.41 -2.26 -5.16
C SER A 43 -6.82 -2.85 -3.86
N GLN A 44 -7.55 -3.80 -3.27
CA GLN A 44 -7.08 -4.49 -2.08
C GLN A 44 -5.90 -5.41 -2.42
N GLY A 45 -4.79 -5.30 -1.69
CA GLY A 45 -3.59 -6.11 -1.94
C GLY A 45 -2.78 -5.67 -3.14
N PHE A 46 -2.80 -4.37 -3.45
CA PHE A 46 -2.08 -3.79 -4.57
C PHE A 46 -0.55 -4.00 -4.44
N GLY A 47 0.01 -3.74 -3.26
CA GLY A 47 1.43 -3.96 -2.93
C GLY A 47 1.62 -4.93 -1.76
N GLY A 48 2.76 -5.64 -1.79
CA GLY A 48 3.09 -6.69 -0.83
C GLY A 48 2.49 -8.08 -1.17
N PRO A 49 2.49 -9.03 -0.22
CA PRO A 49 2.93 -8.89 1.17
C PRO A 49 4.45 -8.67 1.28
N CYS A 50 4.85 -7.67 2.06
CA CYS A 50 6.25 -7.42 2.43
C CYS A 50 6.45 -7.81 3.90
N GLU A 51 7.51 -8.56 4.19
CA GLU A 51 7.84 -8.97 5.56
C GLU A 51 8.98 -8.12 6.12
N GLY A 52 8.84 -7.71 7.38
CA GLY A 52 9.88 -7.01 8.14
C GLY A 52 10.00 -7.53 9.56
N HIS A 53 11.15 -7.30 10.20
CA HIS A 53 11.37 -7.58 11.61
C HIS A 53 10.75 -6.53 12.54
N SER A 54 10.16 -5.47 11.97
CA SER A 54 9.46 -4.41 12.68
C SER A 54 8.31 -3.86 11.84
N VAL A 55 7.34 -3.23 12.50
CA VAL A 55 6.20 -2.59 11.85
C VAL A 55 6.67 -1.53 10.86
N GLU A 56 7.63 -0.69 11.27
CA GLU A 56 8.18 0.36 10.43
C GLU A 56 8.91 -0.18 9.19
N GLU A 57 9.63 -1.29 9.34
CA GLU A 57 10.36 -1.93 8.24
C GLU A 57 9.37 -2.51 7.21
N ALA A 58 8.41 -3.30 7.67
CA ALA A 58 7.38 -3.88 6.80
C ALA A 58 6.58 -2.77 6.09
N ARG A 59 6.22 -1.69 6.82
CA ARG A 59 5.55 -0.51 6.25
C ARG A 59 6.38 0.17 5.17
N ALA A 60 7.66 0.41 5.42
CA ALA A 60 8.54 1.07 4.47
C ALA A 60 8.68 0.25 3.18
N LEU A 61 8.87 -1.07 3.32
CA LEU A 61 8.96 -1.99 2.19
C LEU A 61 7.69 -1.98 1.34
N VAL A 62 6.52 -2.13 1.97
CA VAL A 62 5.26 -2.16 1.21
C VAL A 62 4.96 -0.82 0.55
N LEU A 63 5.27 0.30 1.19
CA LEU A 63 5.08 1.63 0.58
C LEU A 63 5.96 1.84 -0.65
N VAL A 64 7.21 1.36 -0.63
CA VAL A 64 8.10 1.43 -1.79
C VAL A 64 7.57 0.56 -2.93
N ASP A 65 7.19 -0.69 -2.64
CA ASP A 65 6.59 -1.62 -3.62
C ASP A 65 5.32 -1.02 -4.25
N THR A 66 4.45 -0.44 -3.42
CA THR A 66 3.21 0.20 -3.87
C THR A 66 3.46 1.37 -4.79
N LYS A 67 4.39 2.28 -4.42
CA LYS A 67 4.72 3.45 -5.24
C LYS A 67 5.29 3.04 -6.58
N GLN A 68 6.19 2.04 -6.58
CA GLN A 68 6.76 1.51 -7.81
C GLN A 68 5.67 0.94 -8.73
N LYS A 69 4.73 0.15 -8.20
CA LYS A 69 3.60 -0.37 -8.97
C LYS A 69 2.68 0.73 -9.50
N ILE A 70 2.46 1.80 -8.74
CA ILE A 70 1.72 2.99 -9.23
C ILE A 70 2.50 3.64 -10.38
N ASP A 71 3.81 3.83 -10.23
CA ASP A 71 4.64 4.40 -11.30
C ASP A 71 4.61 3.51 -12.56
N ASP A 72 4.64 2.18 -12.41
CA ASP A 72 4.49 1.24 -13.54
C ASP A 72 3.12 1.38 -14.21
N LEU A 73 2.04 1.46 -13.43
CA LEU A 73 0.67 1.69 -13.93
C LEU A 73 0.50 3.02 -14.67
N LEU A 74 1.18 4.08 -14.20
CA LEU A 74 1.18 5.40 -14.83
C LEU A 74 2.12 5.46 -16.04
N ALA A 75 3.10 4.55 -16.12
CA ALA A 75 4.04 4.45 -17.23
C ALA A 75 3.51 3.59 -18.39
N GLU A 76 2.47 2.78 -18.17
CA GLU A 76 1.78 2.05 -19.25
C GLU A 76 1.02 3.05 -20.16
N PRO A 77 1.34 3.14 -21.47
CA PRO A 77 0.83 4.15 -22.40
C PRO A 77 -0.58 3.88 -22.97
#